data_AF-A0A7Y8FPK6-F1
#
_entry.id   AF-A0A7Y8FPK6-F1
#
_cell.length_a   1.000
_cell.length_b   1.000
_cell.length_c   1.000
_cell.angle_alpha   90.00
_cell.angle_beta   90.00
_cell.angle_gamma   90.00
#
_symmetry.space_group_name_H-M   'P 1'
#
loop_
_entity.id
_entity.type
_entity.pdbx_description
1 polymer ?
#
loop_
_entity_poly.entity_id
_entity_poly.type
_entity_poly.pdbx_seq_one_letter_code
_entity_poly.pdbx_strand_id
1 'polypeptide(L)' 'MSFITEIKTFAALGSGVIGSGWVSRALAHGLDVVAWD' A
#
# COMPACT_ATOMS: atom_id res chain seq x y z
N MET A 1 21.46 17.09 -0.96
CA MET A 1 21.49 15.69 -1.45
C MET A 1 20.09 15.12 -1.24
N SER A 2 19.35 14.75 -2.29
CA SER A 2 18.05 14.08 -2.11
C SER A 2 18.26 12.58 -1.99
N PHE A 3 17.61 11.96 -1.01
CA PHE A 3 17.55 10.51 -0.91
C PHE A 3 16.43 10.01 -1.82
N ILE A 4 16.75 9.07 -2.71
CA ILE A 4 15.75 8.37 -3.53
C ILE A 4 15.43 7.07 -2.79
N THR A 5 14.18 6.91 -2.37
CA THR A 5 13.69 5.71 -1.69
C THR A 5 12.72 4.99 -2.61
N GLU A 6 13.03 3.75 -2.95
CA GLU A 6 12.13 2.88 -3.71
C GLU A 6 11.17 2.17 -2.75
N ILE A 7 9.87 2.33 -2.94
CA ILE A 7 8.84 1.63 -2.18
C ILE A 7 8.28 0.51 -3.06
N LYS A 8 8.37 -0.73 -2.58
CA LYS A 8 7.84 -1.92 -3.26
C LYS A 8 6.62 -2.51 -2.56
N THR A 9 6.57 -2.38 -1.24
CA THR A 9 5.57 -3.05 -0.41
C THR A 9 4.76 -2.02 0.36
N PHE A 10 3.44 -2.21 0.38
CA PHE A 10 2.49 -1.39 1.13
C PHE A 10 1.75 -2.28 2.13
N ALA A 11 1.79 -1.93 3.41
CA ALA A 11 1.05 -2.63 4.46
C ALA A 11 -0.22 -1.85 4.83
N ALA A 12 -1.38 -2.50 4.80
CA ALA A 12 -2.64 -1.95 5.27
C ALA A 12 -3.04 -2.64 6.58
N LEU A 13 -3.17 -1.85 7.66
CA LEU A 13 -3.68 -2.31 8.95
C LEU A 13 -5.13 -1.79 9.09
N GLY A 14 -6.09 -2.69 9.01
CA GLY A 14 -7.51 -2.41 8.86
C GLY A 14 -7.94 -2.44 7.39
N SER A 15 -8.90 -3.33 7.07
CA SER A 15 -9.34 -3.60 5.69
C SER A 15 -10.76 -3.08 5.37
N GLY A 16 -11.32 -2.26 6.26
CA GLY A 16 -12.63 -1.61 6.06
C GLY A 16 -12.71 -0.73 4.80
N VAL A 17 -13.82 0.00 4.62
CA VAL A 17 -14.12 0.75 3.38
C VAL A 17 -12.97 1.67 2.92
N ILE A 18 -12.32 2.34 3.87
CA ILE A 18 -11.17 3.22 3.55
C ILE A 18 -9.90 2.39 3.27
N GLY A 19 -9.62 1.39 4.09
CA GLY A 19 -8.43 0.54 3.96
C GLY A 19 -8.41 -0.21 2.63
N SER A 20 -9.53 -0.82 2.25
CA SER A 20 -9.70 -1.51 0.97
C SER A 20 -9.51 -0.59 -0.25
N GLY A 21 -9.96 0.67 -0.17
CA GLY A 21 -9.70 1.68 -1.18
C GLY A 21 -8.20 1.97 -1.38
N TRP A 22 -7.45 2.10 -0.28
CA TRP A 22 -5.99 2.29 -0.32
C TRP A 22 -5.25 1.06 -0.83
N VAL A 23 -5.64 -0.14 -0.39
CA VAL A 23 -5.11 -1.42 -0.90
C VAL A 23 -5.28 -1.51 -2.42
N SER A 24 -6.49 -1.23 -2.91
CA SER A 24 -6.79 -1.27 -4.35
C SER A 24 -5.94 -0.27 -5.13
N ARG A 25 -5.74 0.94 -4.57
CA ARG A 25 -4.87 1.95 -5.16
C ARG A 25 -3.40 1.52 -5.21
N ALA A 26 -2.88 0.98 -4.11
CA ALA A 26 -1.50 0.50 -4.04
C ALA A 26 -1.23 -0.63 -5.05
N LEU A 27 -2.14 -1.60 -5.14
CA LEU A 27 -2.09 -2.67 -6.14
C LEU A 27 -2.13 -2.12 -7.58
N ALA A 28 -3.00 -1.13 -7.86
CA ALA A 28 -3.07 -0.51 -9.18
C ALA A 28 -1.79 0.24 -9.59
N HIS A 29 -0.98 0.66 -8.61
CA HIS A 29 0.34 1.25 -8.82
C HIS A 29 1.47 0.22 -8.81
N GLY A 30 1.16 -1.08 -8.80
CA GLY A 30 2.13 -2.16 -8.91
C GLY A 30 2.89 -2.43 -7.61
N LEU A 31 2.39 -1.96 -6.47
CA LEU A 31 2.97 -2.29 -5.17
C LEU A 31 2.47 -3.65 -4.70
N ASP A 32 3.35 -4.41 -4.06
CA ASP A 32 2.96 -5.60 -3.30
C ASP A 32 2.23 -5.17 -2.03
N VAL A 33 1.03 -5.69 -1.82
CA VAL A 33 0.21 -5.29 -0.65
C VAL A 33 0.09 -6.42 0.36
N VAL A 34 0.35 -6.09 1.62
CA VAL A 34 0.03 -6.93 2.78
C VAL A 34 -1.11 -6.28 3.54
N ALA A 35 -2.29 -6.89 3.51
CA ALA A 35 -3.43 -6.43 4.30
C ALA A 35 -3.58 -7.29 5.56
N TRP A 36 -3.79 -6.65 6.69
CA TRP A 36 -4.05 -7.29 7.98
C TRP A 36 -5.19 -6.57 8.68
N ASP A 37 -6.13 -7.32 9.27
CA ASP A 37 -7.26 -6.81 10.06
C ASP A 37 -7.34 -7.61 11.36
#